data_AF-A0A060XC46-F1
#
_entry.id   AF-A0A060XC46-F1
#
_cell.length_a   1.000
_cell.length_b   1.000
_cell.length_c   1.000
_cell.angle_alpha   90.00
_cell.angle_beta   90.00
_cell.angle_gamma   90.00
#
_symmetry.space_group_name_H-M   'P 1'
#
loop_
_entity.id
_entity.type
_entity.pdbx_description
1 polymer ?
#
loop_
_entity_poly.entity_id
_entity_poly.type
_entity_poly.pdbx_seq_one_letter_code
_entity_poly.pdbx_strand_id
1 'polypeptide(L)'
;MLEDHTGSNLYSTSCFLSFRAATSTDVVVSICVIFAMSFIPASFVLFLIQERVSKAKHLQFVSGVNPTVYWVANFAWDICNYIVPCLIVIVIFLCFQQKAYVSLSNLPALILLLMMYGWSITPMMYPASFIFNVPSTAYVVLTCINLFIGINGSVATFVMELFADDNITKINGIVKQVLLIFPHFCLGRGLIDMGKNQAMATLYDSFGEDRYQDPLSWDMVGKNLCAMAIQGAVMFTITLLIQYKFCCKSRQE
;
A
#
# COMPACT_ATOMS: atom_id res chain seq x y z
N MET A 1 46.91 22.89 -10.33
CA MET A 1 46.42 21.59 -10.81
C MET A 1 46.08 20.60 -9.68
N LEU A 2 46.03 21.03 -8.41
CA LEU A 2 45.64 20.20 -7.25
C LEU A 2 44.27 20.57 -6.64
N GLU A 3 43.60 21.63 -7.14
CA GLU A 3 42.28 22.08 -6.65
C GLU A 3 41.08 21.37 -7.32
N ASP A 4 41.28 20.67 -8.44
CA ASP A 4 40.19 20.05 -9.21
C ASP A 4 39.76 18.68 -8.65
N HIS A 5 40.68 17.96 -7.99
CA HIS A 5 40.40 16.67 -7.36
C HIS A 5 39.73 16.78 -5.98
N THR A 6 39.93 17.89 -5.27
CA THR A 6 39.21 18.18 -4.02
C THR A 6 37.81 18.72 -4.31
N GLY A 7 37.65 19.56 -5.34
CA GLY A 7 36.34 20.02 -5.82
C GLY A 7 35.44 18.86 -6.23
N SER A 8 35.89 17.99 -7.15
CA SER A 8 35.12 16.82 -7.60
C SER A 8 34.75 15.85 -6.47
N ASN A 9 35.63 15.61 -5.49
CA ASN A 9 35.31 14.79 -4.31
C ASN A 9 34.32 15.49 -3.36
N LEU A 10 34.40 16.82 -3.19
CA LEU A 10 33.42 17.57 -2.40
C LEU A 10 32.05 17.57 -3.08
N TYR A 11 31.99 17.84 -4.39
CA TYR A 11 30.77 17.79 -5.19
C TYR A 11 30.15 16.41 -5.16
N SER A 12 30.93 15.34 -5.34
CA SER A 12 30.44 13.97 -5.25
C SER A 12 29.94 13.65 -3.83
N THR A 13 30.64 14.09 -2.79
CA THR A 13 30.23 13.88 -1.38
C THR A 13 28.94 14.64 -1.05
N SER A 14 28.82 15.91 -1.46
CA SER A 14 27.62 16.73 -1.30
C SER A 14 26.43 16.16 -2.07
N CYS A 15 26.67 15.62 -3.27
CA CYS A 15 25.68 14.94 -4.09
C CYS A 15 25.18 13.65 -3.39
N PHE A 16 26.09 12.81 -2.89
CA PHE A 16 25.75 11.62 -2.10
C PHE A 16 24.98 11.96 -0.81
N LEU A 17 25.35 13.03 -0.11
CA LEU A 17 24.68 13.47 1.11
C LEU A 17 23.27 13.99 0.82
N SER A 18 23.10 14.71 -0.31
CA SER A 18 21.79 15.18 -0.79
C SER A 18 20.89 14.01 -1.22
N PHE A 19 21.45 12.99 -1.88
CA PHE A 19 20.74 11.76 -2.20
C PHE A 19 20.26 11.00 -0.96
N ARG A 20 21.13 10.87 0.05
CA ARG A 20 20.77 10.18 1.30
C ARG A 20 19.70 10.96 2.07
N ALA A 21 19.77 12.28 2.07
CA ALA A 21 18.74 13.14 2.65
C ALA A 21 17.40 12.98 1.92
N ALA A 22 17.38 13.03 0.58
CA ALA A 22 16.16 12.85 -0.22
C ALA A 22 15.49 11.49 0.05
N THR A 23 16.28 10.40 0.02
CA THR A 23 15.77 9.06 0.28
C THR A 23 15.19 8.93 1.69
N SER A 24 15.80 9.56 2.69
CA SER A 24 15.27 9.56 4.06
C SER A 24 13.93 10.30 4.19
N THR A 25 13.77 11.43 3.48
CA THR A 25 12.50 12.16 3.45
C THR A 25 11.40 11.36 2.77
N ASP A 26 11.71 10.64 1.69
CA ASP A 26 10.75 9.78 0.98
C ASP A 26 10.24 8.63 1.84
N VAL A 27 11.11 8.05 2.67
CA VAL A 27 10.70 7.02 3.65
C VAL A 27 9.74 7.59 4.68
N VAL A 28 10.01 8.79 5.22
CA VAL A 28 9.12 9.43 6.19
C VAL A 28 7.76 9.74 5.57
N VAL A 29 7.73 10.30 4.35
CA VAL A 29 6.49 10.57 3.61
C VAL A 29 5.70 9.29 3.38
N SER A 30 6.38 8.21 2.95
CA SER A 30 5.76 6.90 2.78
C SER A 30 5.12 6.40 4.08
N ILE A 31 5.84 6.45 5.21
CA ILE A 31 5.32 6.06 6.52
C ILE A 31 4.08 6.89 6.91
N CYS A 32 4.09 8.20 6.67
CA CYS A 32 2.93 9.05 6.92
C CYS A 32 1.71 8.65 6.08
N VAL A 33 1.91 8.33 4.80
CA VAL A 33 0.83 7.84 3.94
C VAL A 33 0.32 6.47 4.39
N ILE A 34 1.21 5.53 4.74
CA ILE A 34 0.84 4.23 5.32
C ILE A 34 -0.04 4.45 6.56
N PHE A 35 0.38 5.33 7.46
CA PHE A 35 -0.38 5.65 8.67
C PHE A 35 -1.78 6.16 8.34
N ALA A 36 -1.90 7.18 7.49
CA ALA A 36 -3.20 7.73 7.09
C ALA A 36 -4.10 6.67 6.42
N MET A 37 -3.52 5.87 5.52
CA MET A 37 -4.23 4.85 4.74
C MET A 37 -4.58 3.58 5.52
N SER A 38 -4.06 3.41 6.74
CA SER A 38 -4.43 2.32 7.66
C SER A 38 -5.86 2.45 8.20
N PHE A 39 -6.31 3.68 8.46
CA PHE A 39 -7.57 3.94 9.17
C PHE A 39 -8.80 3.79 8.27
N ILE A 40 -8.67 4.15 7.00
CA ILE A 40 -9.78 4.14 6.03
C ILE A 40 -10.40 2.74 5.89
N PRO A 41 -9.66 1.68 5.53
CA PRO A 41 -10.25 0.35 5.35
C PRO A 41 -10.72 -0.29 6.66
N ALA A 42 -10.11 0.07 7.80
CA ALA A 42 -10.58 -0.37 9.10
C ALA A 42 -11.97 0.21 9.43
N SER A 43 -12.26 1.44 8.98
CA SER A 43 -13.56 2.07 9.18
C SER A 43 -14.70 1.34 8.45
N PHE A 44 -14.45 0.79 7.26
CA PHE A 44 -15.46 0.02 6.51
C PHE A 44 -15.86 -1.26 7.24
N VAL A 45 -14.88 -1.95 7.84
CA VAL A 45 -15.13 -3.15 8.66
C VAL A 45 -15.97 -2.83 9.89
N LEU A 46 -15.78 -1.65 10.51
CA LEU A 46 -16.59 -1.22 11.64
C LEU A 46 -18.08 -1.21 11.27
N PHE A 47 -18.44 -0.63 10.12
CA PHE A 47 -19.83 -0.62 9.64
C PHE A 47 -20.38 -2.02 9.38
N LEU A 48 -19.59 -2.90 8.75
CA LEU A 48 -20.00 -4.30 8.51
C LEU A 48 -20.27 -5.07 9.80
N ILE A 49 -19.45 -4.87 10.84
CA ILE A 49 -19.66 -5.52 12.15
C ILE A 49 -20.90 -4.93 12.83
N GLN A 50 -21.10 -3.61 12.78
CA GLN A 50 -22.31 -2.98 13.32
C GLN A 50 -23.58 -3.54 12.67
N GLU A 51 -23.60 -3.67 11.34
CA GLU A 51 -24.75 -4.22 10.60
C GLU A 51 -25.04 -5.69 10.95
N ARG A 52 -23.99 -6.47 11.22
CA ARG A 52 -24.13 -7.86 11.66
C ARG A 52 -24.63 -7.96 13.10
N VAL A 53 -24.11 -7.13 14.00
CA VAL A 53 -24.48 -7.13 15.43
C VAL A 53 -25.90 -6.61 15.63
N SER A 54 -26.33 -5.62 14.84
CA SER A 54 -27.70 -5.10 14.83
C SER A 54 -28.71 -6.04 14.15
N LYS A 55 -28.24 -7.16 13.58
CA LYS A 55 -29.03 -8.13 12.80
C LYS A 55 -29.65 -7.57 11.51
N ALA A 56 -29.32 -6.34 11.10
CA ALA A 56 -29.79 -5.74 9.86
C ALA A 56 -29.40 -6.57 8.62
N LYS A 57 -28.16 -7.08 8.59
CA LYS A 57 -27.69 -7.99 7.53
C LYS A 57 -28.52 -9.27 7.44
N HIS A 58 -28.94 -9.81 8.58
CA HIS A 58 -29.79 -11.00 8.62
C HIS A 58 -31.19 -10.69 8.08
N LEU A 59 -31.76 -9.54 8.46
CA LEU A 59 -33.05 -9.07 7.96
C LEU A 59 -33.05 -8.93 6.43
N GLN A 60 -31.98 -8.35 5.85
CA GLN A 60 -31.83 -8.23 4.40
C GLN A 60 -31.82 -9.58 3.69
N PHE A 61 -31.17 -10.60 4.27
CA PHE A 61 -31.17 -11.95 3.70
C PHE A 61 -32.52 -12.66 3.85
N VAL A 62 -33.24 -12.45 4.96
CA VAL A 62 -34.61 -12.98 5.13
C VAL A 62 -35.57 -12.36 4.10
N SER A 63 -35.35 -11.11 3.71
CA SER A 63 -36.07 -10.45 2.62
C SER A 63 -35.72 -10.94 1.21
N GLY A 64 -34.86 -11.97 1.08
CA GLY A 64 -34.55 -12.62 -0.20
C GLY A 64 -33.38 -12.02 -0.99
N VAL A 65 -32.58 -11.14 -0.39
CA VAL A 65 -31.38 -10.59 -1.06
C VAL A 65 -30.32 -11.70 -1.22
N ASN A 66 -29.78 -11.84 -2.43
CA ASN A 66 -28.69 -12.79 -2.69
C ASN A 66 -27.38 -12.33 -2.01
N PRO A 67 -26.67 -13.20 -1.25
CA PRO A 67 -25.40 -12.88 -0.62
C PRO A 67 -24.34 -12.26 -1.53
N THR A 68 -24.26 -12.71 -2.80
CA THR A 68 -23.28 -12.16 -3.75
C THR A 68 -23.59 -10.69 -4.09
N VAL A 69 -24.87 -10.36 -4.29
CA VAL A 69 -25.30 -8.98 -4.60
C VAL A 69 -25.01 -8.05 -3.41
N TYR A 70 -25.25 -8.52 -2.18
CA TYR A 70 -24.91 -7.79 -0.97
C TYR A 70 -23.42 -7.45 -0.88
N TRP A 71 -22.53 -8.43 -1.10
CA TRP A 71 -21.09 -8.20 -1.00
C TRP A 71 -20.53 -7.34 -2.13
N VAL A 72 -21.04 -7.50 -3.36
CA VAL A 72 -20.66 -6.63 -4.48
C VAL A 72 -21.12 -5.19 -4.25
N ALA A 73 -22.34 -4.98 -3.73
CA ALA A 73 -22.85 -3.66 -3.42
C ALA A 73 -22.02 -2.98 -2.31
N ASN A 74 -21.69 -3.70 -1.24
CA ASN A 74 -20.82 -3.18 -0.18
C ASN A 74 -19.42 -2.86 -0.70
N PHE A 75 -18.83 -3.74 -1.52
CA PHE A 75 -17.52 -3.49 -2.12
C PHE A 75 -17.53 -2.28 -3.05
N ALA A 76 -18.55 -2.13 -3.90
CA ALA A 76 -18.69 -0.95 -4.75
C ALA A 76 -18.82 0.33 -3.92
N TRP A 77 -19.61 0.29 -2.85
CA TRP A 77 -19.77 1.41 -1.93
C TRP A 77 -18.46 1.79 -1.22
N ASP A 78 -17.72 0.80 -0.73
CA ASP A 78 -16.44 1.02 -0.05
C ASP A 78 -15.40 1.59 -1.02
N ILE A 79 -15.34 1.12 -2.26
CA ILE A 79 -14.45 1.67 -3.30
C ILE A 79 -14.82 3.12 -3.63
N CYS A 80 -16.12 3.44 -3.77
CA CYS A 80 -16.56 4.83 -3.97
C CYS A 80 -16.12 5.74 -2.81
N ASN A 81 -16.28 5.30 -1.56
CA ASN A 81 -15.83 6.06 -0.40
C ASN A 81 -14.32 6.15 -0.30
N TYR A 82 -13.59 5.13 -0.74
CA TYR A 82 -12.13 5.10 -0.77
C TYR A 82 -11.52 6.05 -1.81
N ILE A 83 -12.21 6.32 -2.92
CA ILE A 83 -11.75 7.29 -3.93
C ILE A 83 -11.58 8.69 -3.33
N VAL A 84 -12.44 9.10 -2.40
CA VAL A 84 -12.37 10.44 -1.77
C VAL A 84 -11.04 10.69 -1.03
N PRO A 85 -10.61 9.88 -0.05
CA PRO A 85 -9.31 10.06 0.60
C PRO A 85 -8.14 9.80 -0.36
N CYS A 86 -8.28 8.91 -1.34
CA CYS A 86 -7.26 8.71 -2.37
C CYS A 86 -7.00 10.00 -3.16
N LEU A 87 -8.06 10.71 -3.58
CA LEU A 87 -7.95 11.99 -4.26
C LEU A 87 -7.31 13.06 -3.36
N ILE A 88 -7.66 13.09 -2.07
CA ILE A 88 -7.04 14.02 -1.10
C ILE A 88 -5.53 13.78 -1.02
N VAL A 89 -5.07 12.52 -0.92
CA VAL A 89 -3.64 12.18 -0.91
C VAL A 89 -2.95 12.65 -2.19
N ILE A 90 -3.56 12.42 -3.37
CA ILE A 90 -3.03 12.89 -4.65
C ILE A 90 -2.92 14.42 -4.68
N VAL A 91 -3.96 15.14 -4.25
CA VAL A 91 -3.96 16.61 -4.20
C VAL A 91 -2.87 17.12 -3.27
N ILE A 92 -2.66 16.47 -2.11
CA ILE A 92 -1.56 16.83 -1.20
C ILE A 92 -0.21 16.68 -1.92
N PHE A 93 0.05 15.56 -2.60
CA PHE A 93 1.28 15.38 -3.35
C PHE A 93 1.46 16.43 -4.46
N LEU A 94 0.38 16.80 -5.15
CA LEU A 94 0.39 17.88 -6.14
C LEU A 94 0.69 19.25 -5.51
N CYS A 95 0.11 19.56 -4.34
CA CYS A 95 0.37 20.82 -3.63
C CYS A 95 1.82 20.92 -3.15
N PHE A 96 2.43 19.82 -2.71
CA PHE A 96 3.82 19.79 -2.26
C PHE A 96 4.85 19.90 -3.40
N GLN A 97 4.42 19.78 -4.67
CA GLN A 97 5.26 19.97 -5.87
C GLN A 97 6.58 19.17 -5.85
N GLN A 98 6.59 18.02 -5.19
CA GLN A 98 7.79 17.21 -5.09
C GLN A 98 7.99 16.46 -6.43
N LYS A 99 9.07 16.79 -7.15
CA LYS A 99 9.39 16.19 -8.46
C LYS A 99 9.40 14.64 -8.44
N ALA A 100 9.69 14.05 -7.27
CA ALA A 100 9.64 12.61 -7.02
C ALA A 100 8.27 11.97 -7.29
N TYR A 101 7.17 12.66 -6.99
CA TYR A 101 5.82 12.07 -7.10
C TYR A 101 4.96 12.75 -8.18
N VAL A 102 5.28 13.99 -8.56
CA VAL A 102 4.46 14.82 -9.46
C VAL A 102 4.95 14.81 -10.92
N SER A 103 6.11 14.20 -11.22
CA SER A 103 6.58 14.05 -12.61
C SER A 103 5.56 13.29 -13.46
N LEU A 104 5.42 13.66 -14.75
CA LEU A 104 4.43 13.08 -15.68
C LEU A 104 4.47 11.54 -15.74
N SER A 105 5.65 10.95 -15.54
CA SER A 105 5.84 9.50 -15.55
C SER A 105 5.58 8.84 -14.19
N ASN A 106 5.75 9.57 -13.08
CA ASN A 106 5.59 9.04 -11.71
C ASN A 106 4.13 9.15 -11.24
N LEU A 107 3.41 10.19 -11.66
CA LEU A 107 2.04 10.46 -11.23
C LEU A 107 1.07 9.31 -11.57
N PRO A 108 1.06 8.73 -12.79
CA PRO A 108 0.22 7.57 -13.10
C PRO A 108 0.55 6.35 -12.22
N ALA A 109 1.82 6.12 -11.91
CA ALA A 109 2.25 5.03 -11.05
C ALA A 109 1.74 5.21 -9.60
N LEU A 110 1.78 6.44 -9.07
CA LEU A 110 1.22 6.78 -7.76
C LEU A 110 -0.29 6.52 -7.71
N ILE A 111 -1.03 7.00 -8.72
CA ILE A 111 -2.48 6.80 -8.81
C ILE A 111 -2.82 5.32 -8.87
N LEU A 112 -2.13 4.56 -9.73
CA LEU A 112 -2.37 3.12 -9.86
C LEU A 112 -2.06 2.37 -8.57
N LEU A 113 -0.96 2.72 -7.89
CA LEU A 113 -0.58 2.12 -6.61
C LEU A 113 -1.64 2.38 -5.54
N LEU A 114 -2.14 3.61 -5.42
CA LEU A 114 -3.21 3.95 -4.48
C LEU A 114 -4.54 3.26 -4.82
N MET A 115 -4.90 3.19 -6.10
CA MET A 115 -6.14 2.54 -6.54
C MET A 115 -6.09 1.02 -6.33
N MET A 116 -4.98 0.37 -6.69
CA MET A 116 -4.77 -1.07 -6.46
C MET A 116 -4.66 -1.42 -4.98
N TYR A 117 -4.10 -0.53 -4.16
CA TYR A 117 -4.11 -0.69 -2.70
C TYR A 117 -5.55 -0.74 -2.18
N GLY A 118 -6.41 0.20 -2.59
CA GLY A 118 -7.84 0.20 -2.26
C GLY A 118 -8.55 -1.09 -2.66
N TRP A 119 -8.33 -1.53 -3.90
CA TRP A 119 -8.87 -2.79 -4.43
C TRP A 119 -8.45 -4.02 -3.62
N SER A 120 -7.20 -4.07 -3.13
CA SER A 120 -6.68 -5.23 -2.42
C SER A 120 -6.97 -5.21 -0.93
N ILE A 121 -6.96 -4.04 -0.29
CA ILE A 121 -7.09 -3.93 1.17
C ILE A 121 -8.55 -4.11 1.61
N THR A 122 -9.54 -3.63 0.85
CA THR A 122 -10.94 -3.73 1.25
C THR A 122 -11.42 -5.19 1.36
N PRO A 123 -11.16 -6.09 0.39
CA PRO A 123 -11.56 -7.49 0.52
C PRO A 123 -10.72 -8.25 1.55
N MET A 124 -9.47 -7.84 1.78
CA MET A 124 -8.61 -8.47 2.79
C MET A 124 -9.15 -8.28 4.21
N MET A 125 -9.86 -7.18 4.44
CA MET A 125 -10.36 -6.78 5.75
C MET A 125 -11.77 -7.35 6.05
N TYR A 126 -12.53 -7.75 5.03
CA TYR A 126 -13.87 -8.32 5.21
C TYR A 126 -13.93 -9.62 6.03
N PRO A 127 -13.01 -10.59 5.89
CA PRO A 127 -13.03 -11.79 6.71
C PRO A 127 -12.94 -11.51 8.22
N ALA A 128 -12.23 -10.44 8.60
CA ALA A 128 -12.14 -10.03 10.00
C ALA A 128 -13.51 -9.61 10.57
N SER A 129 -14.40 -9.07 9.74
CA SER A 129 -15.77 -8.71 10.15
C SER A 129 -16.59 -9.89 10.67
N PHE A 130 -16.23 -11.14 10.32
CA PHE A 130 -16.90 -12.33 10.84
C PHE A 130 -16.34 -12.81 12.18
N ILE A 131 -15.09 -12.50 12.49
CA ILE A 131 -14.38 -12.98 13.68
C ILE A 131 -14.70 -12.09 14.89
N PHE A 132 -14.75 -10.77 14.68
CA PHE A 132 -14.94 -9.82 15.77
C PHE A 132 -16.41 -9.61 16.10
N ASN A 133 -16.75 -9.49 17.39
CA ASN A 133 -18.10 -9.15 17.88
C ASN A 133 -18.27 -7.70 18.30
N VAL A 134 -17.18 -7.01 18.62
CA VAL A 134 -17.20 -5.62 19.07
C VAL A 134 -16.60 -4.72 17.98
N PRO A 135 -17.38 -3.82 17.35
CA PRO A 135 -16.92 -3.00 16.22
C PRO A 135 -15.73 -2.10 16.56
N SER A 136 -15.76 -1.45 17.74
CA SER A 136 -14.69 -0.54 18.17
C SER A 136 -13.36 -1.26 18.40
N THR A 137 -13.40 -2.44 19.04
CA THR A 137 -12.21 -3.28 19.22
C THR A 137 -11.63 -3.72 17.88
N ALA A 138 -12.49 -4.13 16.94
CA ALA A 138 -12.03 -4.53 15.60
C ALA A 138 -11.34 -3.39 14.87
N TYR A 139 -11.89 -2.18 14.92
CA TYR A 139 -11.29 -1.00 14.30
C TYR A 139 -9.88 -0.73 14.82
N VAL A 140 -9.69 -0.72 16.15
CA VAL A 140 -8.38 -0.47 16.76
C VAL A 140 -7.40 -1.60 16.43
N VAL A 141 -7.80 -2.86 16.60
CA VAL A 141 -6.91 -4.02 16.39
C VAL A 141 -6.48 -4.13 14.92
N LEU A 142 -7.41 -3.99 13.97
CA LEU A 142 -7.11 -4.09 12.55
C LEU A 142 -6.23 -2.92 12.07
N THR A 143 -6.48 -1.71 12.57
CA THR A 143 -5.62 -0.56 12.31
C THR A 143 -4.21 -0.82 12.84
N CYS A 144 -4.07 -1.32 14.07
CA CYS A 144 -2.76 -1.64 14.66
C CYS A 144 -2.01 -2.73 13.89
N ILE A 145 -2.68 -3.79 13.46
CA ILE A 145 -2.07 -4.86 12.65
C ILE A 145 -1.59 -4.31 11.31
N ASN A 146 -2.43 -3.54 10.63
CA ASN A 146 -2.09 -2.88 9.38
C ASN A 146 -0.85 -1.98 9.57
N LEU A 147 -0.87 -1.09 10.57
CA LEU A 147 0.25 -0.21 10.88
C LEU A 147 1.53 -0.98 11.16
N PHE A 148 1.44 -2.04 11.96
CA PHE A 148 2.58 -2.85 12.34
C PHE A 148 3.22 -3.50 11.10
N ILE A 149 2.43 -4.11 10.23
CA ILE A 149 2.92 -4.76 9.01
C ILE A 149 3.50 -3.73 8.04
N GLY A 150 2.79 -2.62 7.81
CA GLY A 150 3.20 -1.57 6.88
C GLY A 150 4.51 -0.90 7.29
N ILE A 151 4.60 -0.45 8.55
CA ILE A 151 5.79 0.25 9.06
C ILE A 151 6.96 -0.71 9.23
N ASN A 152 6.80 -1.82 9.96
CA ASN A 152 7.93 -2.72 10.22
C ASN A 152 8.45 -3.35 8.92
N GLY A 153 7.55 -3.73 8.00
CA GLY A 153 7.96 -4.24 6.70
C GLY A 153 8.74 -3.20 5.89
N SER A 154 8.23 -1.98 5.79
CA SER A 154 8.87 -0.90 5.01
C SER A 154 10.22 -0.50 5.61
N VAL A 155 10.30 -0.34 6.94
CA VAL A 155 11.54 0.02 7.64
C VAL A 155 12.55 -1.12 7.57
N ALA A 156 12.15 -2.38 7.80
CA ALA A 156 13.07 -3.51 7.75
C ALA A 156 13.71 -3.67 6.37
N THR A 157 12.91 -3.58 5.31
CA THR A 157 13.43 -3.69 3.93
C THR A 157 14.27 -2.49 3.53
N PHE A 158 13.95 -1.28 4.01
CA PHE A 158 14.79 -0.09 3.81
C PHE A 158 16.14 -0.21 4.53
N VAL A 159 16.13 -0.61 5.81
CA VAL A 159 17.35 -0.81 6.60
C VAL A 159 18.24 -1.88 5.97
N MET A 160 17.68 -2.99 5.49
CA MET A 160 18.44 -4.02 4.77
C MET A 160 19.08 -3.49 3.47
N GLU A 161 18.48 -2.52 2.78
CA GLU A 161 19.09 -1.90 1.60
C GLU A 161 20.23 -0.94 1.93
N LEU A 162 20.29 -0.43 3.17
CA LEU A 162 21.40 0.42 3.60
C LEU A 162 22.69 -0.37 3.82
N PHE A 163 22.60 -1.69 4.03
CA PHE A 163 23.76 -2.55 4.12
C PHE A 163 24.20 -3.00 2.72
N ALA A 164 25.40 -2.60 2.31
CA ALA A 164 25.99 -2.93 1.01
C ALA A 164 26.59 -4.34 0.96
N ASP A 165 25.85 -5.35 1.44
CA ASP A 165 26.25 -6.76 1.39
C ASP A 165 25.34 -7.54 0.42
N ASP A 166 25.97 -8.28 -0.50
CA ASP A 166 25.29 -9.10 -1.50
C ASP A 166 24.38 -10.16 -0.88
N ASN A 167 24.77 -10.70 0.28
CA ASN A 167 23.95 -11.70 0.99
C ASN A 167 22.69 -11.05 1.57
N ILE A 168 22.82 -9.85 2.16
CA ILE A 168 21.70 -9.11 2.75
C ILE A 168 20.72 -8.68 1.66
N THR A 169 21.23 -8.30 0.49
CA THR A 169 20.40 -7.91 -0.66
C THR A 169 19.55 -9.08 -1.18
N LYS A 170 20.13 -10.30 -1.25
CA LYS A 170 19.39 -11.51 -1.62
C LYS A 170 18.29 -11.86 -0.60
N ILE A 171 18.62 -11.79 0.70
CA ILE A 171 17.66 -12.03 1.79
C ILE A 171 16.52 -11.01 1.71
N ASN A 172 16.84 -9.74 1.50
CA ASN A 172 15.86 -8.67 1.34
C ASN A 172 14.92 -8.94 0.16
N GLY A 173 15.42 -9.49 -0.95
CA GLY A 173 14.59 -9.92 -2.08
C GLY A 173 13.53 -10.96 -1.67
N ILE A 174 13.92 -11.95 -0.86
CA ILE A 174 12.99 -12.97 -0.33
C ILE A 174 11.99 -12.34 0.65
N VAL A 175 12.46 -11.50 1.57
CA VAL A 175 11.60 -10.81 2.54
C VAL A 175 10.57 -9.94 1.83
N LYS A 176 10.99 -9.17 0.82
CA LYS A 176 10.07 -8.41 -0.03
C LYS A 176 9.04 -9.33 -0.66
N GLN A 177 9.47 -10.45 -1.26
CA GLN A 177 8.57 -11.42 -1.90
C GLN A 177 7.49 -11.97 -0.95
N VAL A 178 7.87 -12.27 0.30
CA VAL A 178 6.94 -12.75 1.32
C VAL A 178 6.01 -11.63 1.80
N LEU A 179 6.55 -10.43 2.01
CA LEU A 179 5.79 -9.27 2.46
C LEU A 179 4.86 -8.69 1.38
N LEU A 180 5.04 -9.06 0.10
CA LEU A 180 4.11 -8.71 -0.99
C LEU A 180 2.68 -9.21 -0.76
N ILE A 181 2.50 -10.21 0.10
CA ILE A 181 1.17 -10.70 0.52
C ILE A 181 0.40 -9.63 1.30
N PHE A 182 1.08 -8.62 1.84
CA PHE A 182 0.42 -7.56 2.58
C PHE A 182 0.35 -6.29 1.72
N PRO A 183 -0.86 -5.87 1.28
CA PRO A 183 -1.01 -4.73 0.39
C PRO A 183 -0.53 -3.44 1.04
N HIS A 184 -0.52 -3.38 2.37
CA HIS A 184 -0.02 -2.23 3.09
C HIS A 184 1.50 -2.06 3.01
N PHE A 185 2.24 -3.18 3.01
CA PHE A 185 3.67 -3.17 2.72
C PHE A 185 3.92 -2.77 1.26
N CYS A 186 3.14 -3.31 0.30
CA CYS A 186 3.25 -2.96 -1.11
C CYS A 186 3.10 -1.45 -1.37
N LEU A 187 2.13 -0.80 -0.71
CA LEU A 187 1.94 0.65 -0.77
C LEU A 187 3.19 1.40 -0.28
N GLY A 188 3.64 1.07 0.94
CA GLY A 188 4.80 1.72 1.54
C GLY A 188 6.08 1.56 0.73
N ARG A 189 6.32 0.33 0.28
CA ARG A 189 7.48 -0.01 -0.53
C ARG A 189 7.45 0.67 -1.90
N GLY A 190 6.29 0.69 -2.56
CA GLY A 190 6.13 1.35 -3.86
C GLY A 190 6.43 2.85 -3.80
N LEU A 191 5.99 3.55 -2.74
CA LEU A 191 6.33 4.97 -2.54
C LEU A 191 7.83 5.18 -2.34
N ILE A 192 8.48 4.34 -1.52
CA ILE A 192 9.93 4.39 -1.28
C ILE A 192 10.72 4.12 -2.57
N ASP A 193 10.29 3.13 -3.37
CA ASP A 193 10.95 2.79 -4.63
C ASP A 193 10.81 3.90 -5.67
N MET A 194 9.65 4.55 -5.76
CA MET A 194 9.44 5.71 -6.63
C MET A 194 10.32 6.91 -6.22
N GLY A 195 10.38 7.22 -4.92
CA GLY A 195 11.27 8.27 -4.41
C GLY A 195 12.75 7.98 -4.70
N LYS A 196 13.19 6.75 -4.43
CA LYS A 196 14.55 6.29 -4.73
C LYS A 196 14.88 6.36 -6.22
N ASN A 197 13.94 5.97 -7.09
CA ASN A 197 14.14 6.04 -8.54
C ASN A 197 14.37 7.49 -9.01
N GLN A 198 13.58 8.45 -8.50
CA GLN A 198 13.78 9.86 -8.85
C GLN A 198 15.10 10.40 -8.29
N ALA A 199 15.45 10.05 -7.05
CA ALA A 199 16.71 10.46 -6.44
C ALA A 199 17.91 9.93 -7.25
N MET A 200 17.84 8.68 -7.72
CA MET A 200 18.84 8.11 -8.62
C MET A 200 18.87 8.80 -9.98
N ALA A 201 17.72 9.05 -10.59
CA ALA A 201 17.67 9.78 -11.88
C ALA A 201 18.33 11.16 -11.78
N THR A 202 18.10 11.88 -10.68
CA THR A 202 18.70 13.21 -10.44
C THR A 202 20.22 13.11 -10.22
N LEU A 203 20.70 12.06 -9.54
CA LEU A 203 22.12 11.79 -9.40
C LEU A 203 22.79 11.54 -10.75
N TYR A 204 22.22 10.63 -11.56
CA TYR A 204 22.80 10.26 -12.85
C TYR A 204 22.78 11.43 -13.86
N ASP A 205 21.72 12.24 -13.86
CA ASP A 205 21.65 13.50 -14.62
C ASP A 205 22.77 14.48 -14.19
N SER A 206 23.08 14.53 -12.89
CA SER A 206 24.21 15.31 -12.36
C SER A 206 25.59 14.82 -12.85
N PHE A 207 25.69 13.56 -13.29
CA PHE A 207 26.89 12.97 -13.90
C PHE A 207 26.82 12.96 -15.44
N GLY A 208 25.77 13.50 -16.06
CA GLY A 208 25.59 13.55 -17.51
C GLY A 208 25.21 12.22 -18.16
N GLU A 209 24.69 11.26 -17.40
CA GLU A 209 24.26 9.95 -17.88
C GLU A 209 22.75 9.77 -17.65
N ASP A 210 21.95 9.59 -18.70
CA ASP A 210 20.49 9.40 -18.56
C ASP A 210 20.15 7.92 -18.27
N ARG A 211 20.05 7.55 -16.99
CA ARG A 211 19.55 6.23 -16.54
C ARG A 211 18.18 6.32 -15.86
N TYR A 212 17.23 7.04 -16.45
CA TYR A 212 15.85 7.05 -15.96
C TYR A 212 15.19 5.69 -16.25
N GLN A 213 14.80 4.95 -15.21
CA GLN A 213 13.97 3.76 -15.35
C GLN A 213 12.50 4.13 -15.25
N ASP A 214 11.67 3.59 -16.15
CA ASP A 214 10.23 3.80 -16.08
C ASP A 214 9.66 3.26 -14.75
N PRO A 215 8.96 4.09 -13.95
CA PRO A 215 8.42 3.69 -12.65
C PRO A 215 7.42 2.53 -12.72
N LEU A 216 6.78 2.39 -13.89
CA LEU A 216 5.78 1.37 -14.19
C LEU A 216 6.38 0.06 -14.71
N SER A 217 7.71 -0.01 -14.82
CA SER A 217 8.41 -1.24 -15.18
C SER A 217 8.13 -2.38 -14.20
N TRP A 218 8.24 -3.61 -14.71
CA TRP A 218 7.96 -4.83 -13.96
C TRP A 218 8.85 -4.97 -12.71
N ASP A 219 10.07 -4.47 -12.76
CA ASP A 219 11.05 -4.53 -11.67
C ASP A 219 10.85 -3.47 -10.57
N MET A 220 10.05 -2.44 -10.83
CA MET A 220 9.69 -1.40 -9.87
C MET A 220 8.29 -1.66 -9.30
N VAL A 221 7.27 -0.97 -9.81
CA VAL A 221 5.92 -0.98 -9.23
C VAL A 221 5.03 -2.06 -9.86
N GLY A 222 5.35 -2.53 -11.07
CA GLY A 222 4.52 -3.47 -11.83
C GLY A 222 4.24 -4.79 -11.09
N LYS A 223 5.25 -5.38 -10.47
CA LYS A 223 5.11 -6.61 -9.67
C LYS A 223 4.19 -6.41 -8.47
N ASN A 224 4.28 -5.26 -7.80
CA ASN A 224 3.44 -4.94 -6.64
C ASN A 224 1.98 -4.77 -7.09
N LEU A 225 1.73 -4.11 -8.23
CA LEU A 225 0.39 -3.95 -8.81
C LEU A 225 -0.25 -5.29 -9.17
N CYS A 226 0.50 -6.18 -9.84
CA CYS A 226 0.01 -7.50 -10.21
C CYS A 226 -0.32 -8.35 -8.98
N ALA A 227 0.55 -8.34 -7.96
CA ALA A 227 0.32 -9.04 -6.70
C ALA A 227 -0.94 -8.53 -5.99
N MET A 228 -1.12 -7.21 -5.89
CA MET A 228 -2.31 -6.58 -5.29
C MET A 228 -3.60 -6.92 -6.05
N ALA A 229 -3.56 -6.95 -7.38
CA ALA A 229 -4.73 -7.30 -8.19
C ALA A 229 -5.19 -8.75 -7.93
N ILE A 230 -4.24 -9.70 -7.94
CA ILE A 230 -4.51 -11.12 -7.67
C ILE A 230 -5.04 -11.29 -6.24
N GLN A 231 -4.40 -10.64 -5.27
CA GLN A 231 -4.76 -10.74 -3.87
C GLN A 231 -6.19 -10.24 -3.60
N GLY A 232 -6.56 -9.08 -4.15
CA GLY A 232 -7.91 -8.53 -3.99
C GLY A 232 -8.98 -9.51 -4.49
N ALA A 233 -8.76 -10.11 -5.66
CA ALA A 233 -9.68 -11.09 -6.23
C ALA A 233 -9.79 -12.37 -5.38
N VAL A 234 -8.67 -12.88 -4.89
CA VAL A 234 -8.63 -14.09 -4.02
C VAL A 234 -9.35 -13.82 -2.70
N MET A 235 -9.06 -12.70 -2.03
CA MET A 235 -9.68 -12.37 -0.73
C MET A 235 -11.18 -12.07 -0.85
N PHE A 236 -11.61 -11.44 -1.94
CA PHE A 236 -13.03 -11.25 -2.23
C PHE A 236 -13.76 -12.59 -2.42
N THR A 237 -13.15 -13.51 -3.17
CA THR A 237 -13.70 -14.86 -3.39
C THR A 237 -13.80 -15.63 -2.07
N ILE A 238 -12.79 -15.56 -1.20
CA ILE A 238 -12.82 -16.17 0.13
C ILE A 238 -13.98 -15.61 0.97
N THR A 239 -14.20 -14.30 0.93
CA THR A 239 -15.30 -13.65 1.66
C THR A 239 -16.66 -14.19 1.21
N LEU A 240 -16.87 -14.35 -0.09
CA LEU A 240 -18.08 -14.98 -0.63
C LEU A 240 -18.22 -16.44 -0.18
N LEU A 241 -17.15 -17.24 -0.24
CA LEU A 241 -17.16 -18.64 0.19
C LEU A 241 -17.52 -18.80 1.67
N ILE A 242 -16.98 -17.93 2.54
CA ILE A 242 -17.32 -17.93 3.98
C ILE A 242 -18.81 -17.62 4.17
N GLN A 243 -19.34 -16.63 3.45
CA GLN A 243 -20.75 -16.26 3.54
C GLN A 243 -21.67 -17.41 3.09
N TYR A 244 -21.37 -18.08 1.98
CA TYR A 244 -22.15 -19.21 1.49
C TYR A 244 -22.09 -20.43 2.44
N LYS A 245 -20.92 -20.76 3.00
CA LYS A 245 -20.81 -21.86 3.98
C LYS A 245 -21.58 -21.60 5.26
N PHE A 246 -21.61 -20.35 5.75
CA PHE A 246 -22.40 -19.99 6.92
C PHE A 246 -23.90 -20.07 6.65
N CYS A 247 -24.38 -19.65 5.47
CA CYS A 247 -25.78 -19.79 5.09
C CYS A 247 -26.22 -21.26 4.94
N CYS A 248 -25.36 -22.14 4.40
CA CYS A 248 -25.68 -23.57 4.32
C CYS A 248 -25.71 -24.27 5.69
N LYS A 249 -25.01 -23.73 6.70
CA LYS A 249 -24.98 -24.33 8.04
C LYS A 249 -26.18 -23.94 8.92
N SER A 250 -26.88 -22.84 8.63
CA SER A 250 -28.04 -22.40 9.43
C SER A 250 -29.37 -23.08 9.06
N ARG A 251 -29.36 -24.14 8.24
CA ARG A 251 -30.54 -24.97 7.92
C ARG A 251 -30.48 -26.34 8.59
N GLN A 252 -30.06 -26.36 9.86
CA GLN A 252 -30.22 -27.48 10.77
C GLN A 252 -30.45 -26.89 12.17
N GLU A 253 -31.72 -26.55 12.44
CA GLU A 253 -32.46 -26.70 13.71
C GLU A 253 -33.83 -26.05 13.56
#